data_AF-A0A5C2HB94-F1
#
_entry.id   AF-A0A5C2HB94-F1
#
_cell.length_a   1.000
_cell.length_b   1.000
_cell.length_c   1.000
_cell.angle_alpha   90.00
_cell.angle_beta   90.00
_cell.angle_gamma   90.00
#
_symmetry.space_group_name_H-M   'P 1'
#
loop_
_entity.id
_entity.type
_entity.pdbx_description
1 polymer ?
#
loop_
_entity_poly.entity_id
_entity_poly.type
_entity_poly.pdbx_seq_one_letter_code
_entity_poly.pdbx_strand_id
1 'polypeptide(L)'
;MDCKYFGKCASCVLHDMNYEEQLNHKIKREKERFSDLTTMEFDIIKSEEEHFRNRAEFRIWKNFDNEDNLTLSYAMNGYDKNVVEINECKIVSSHISDVMPKLLDKIQNDQTLSFKIFSIEFLGSTIDDLLVTMIYHRKLDSTWIEKAKELEKELNIKIIGRSRKQKEILSVDYINEELEIDGRNYKFAYEEGGFTQPNTKVNIKMIEWVLENTSESSSDLCELYCGGGNFTIPLSTKFNKVLATEISKTSIKSALRNCSLNEIDNIEFIRMSAEEFTEALEFKRDFRRLKDVDLKSYDFDTIFMDPPRAGLDDITRDLGKDFNKIIYISCNPETLHRDLQELTKTHKIVRFALFDQFSYTNHIESGVVLEKR
;
A
#
# COMPACT_ATOMS: atom_id res chain seq x y z
N MET A 1 22.14 5.00 -4.76
CA MET A 1 21.61 6.37 -4.54
C MET A 1 22.58 7.23 -3.73
N ASP A 2 22.74 8.50 -4.08
CA ASP A 2 23.52 9.48 -3.29
C ASP A 2 22.59 10.51 -2.63
N CYS A 3 22.29 10.39 -1.33
CA CYS A 3 21.38 11.29 -0.63
C CYS A 3 22.13 12.11 0.44
N LYS A 4 22.09 13.44 0.32
CA LYS A 4 22.75 14.36 1.27
C LYS A 4 22.20 14.33 2.70
N TYR A 5 21.08 13.62 2.92
CA TYR A 5 20.44 13.43 4.22
C TYR A 5 20.70 12.06 4.85
N PHE A 6 21.49 11.19 4.21
CA PHE A 6 21.94 9.94 4.84
C PHE A 6 22.68 10.20 6.16
N GLY A 7 22.49 9.31 7.13
CA GLY A 7 22.95 9.50 8.51
C GLY A 7 22.25 10.61 9.31
N LYS A 8 21.38 11.41 8.68
CA LYS A 8 20.60 12.48 9.35
C LYS A 8 19.13 12.12 9.42
N CYS A 9 18.50 11.86 8.29
CA CYS A 9 17.10 11.48 8.17
C CYS A 9 16.89 10.01 8.55
N ALA A 10 15.94 9.73 9.46
CA ALA A 10 15.65 8.40 9.96
C ALA A 10 14.80 7.53 9.02
N SER A 11 14.45 8.02 7.82
CA SER A 11 13.64 7.26 6.86
C SER A 11 14.44 6.19 6.10
N CYS A 12 15.73 6.39 5.89
CA CYS A 12 16.62 5.48 5.18
C CYS A 12 17.71 5.01 6.15
N VAL A 13 17.52 3.86 6.79
CA VAL A 13 18.34 3.32 7.90
C VAL A 13 19.50 2.42 7.49
N LEU A 14 19.49 1.91 6.27
CA LEU A 14 20.60 1.11 5.72
C LEU A 14 21.49 1.93 4.79
N HIS A 15 21.70 3.21 5.11
CA HIS A 15 22.41 4.15 4.24
C HIS A 15 23.91 3.87 4.10
N ASP A 16 24.51 3.10 5.03
CA ASP A 16 25.93 2.74 5.01
C ASP A 16 26.25 1.54 4.10
N MET A 17 25.23 0.98 3.45
CA MET A 17 25.33 -0.16 2.53
C MET A 17 24.90 0.27 1.13
N ASN A 18 25.56 -0.24 0.09
CA ASN A 18 25.02 -0.13 -1.26
C ASN A 18 23.78 -1.02 -1.43
N TYR A 19 23.01 -0.84 -2.50
CA TYR A 19 21.73 -1.54 -2.67
C TYR A 19 21.85 -3.08 -2.59
N GLU A 20 22.84 -3.66 -3.29
CA GLU A 20 23.03 -5.12 -3.28
C GLU A 20 23.45 -5.63 -1.89
N GLU A 21 24.26 -4.88 -1.14
CA GLU A 21 24.60 -5.22 0.24
C GLU A 21 23.37 -5.21 1.16
N GLN A 22 22.51 -4.20 1.03
CA GLN A 22 21.25 -4.11 1.79
C GLN A 22 20.34 -5.30 1.48
N LEU A 23 20.15 -5.60 0.19
CA LEU A 23 19.30 -6.69 -0.25
C LEU A 23 19.84 -8.04 0.25
N ASN A 24 21.15 -8.29 0.09
CA ASN A 24 21.77 -9.51 0.59
C ASN A 24 21.67 -9.64 2.12
N HIS A 25 21.80 -8.52 2.85
CA HIS A 25 21.58 -8.48 4.29
C HIS A 25 20.15 -8.93 4.66
N LYS A 26 19.12 -8.38 3.98
CA LYS A 26 17.72 -8.77 4.19
C LYS A 26 17.47 -10.23 3.82
N ILE A 27 17.96 -10.69 2.66
CA ILE A 27 17.81 -12.08 2.19
C ILE A 27 18.41 -13.04 3.21
N LYS A 28 19.63 -12.79 3.68
CA LYS A 28 20.29 -13.64 4.67
C LYS A 28 19.46 -13.72 5.95
N ARG A 29 18.98 -12.57 6.45
CA ARG A 29 18.15 -12.50 7.65
C ARG A 29 16.87 -13.34 7.51
N GLU A 30 16.18 -13.25 6.39
CA GLU A 30 14.95 -14.04 6.19
C GLU A 30 15.23 -15.52 5.91
N LYS A 31 16.30 -15.87 5.18
CA LYS A 31 16.71 -17.28 5.03
C LYS A 31 17.02 -17.93 6.37
N GLU A 32 17.69 -17.20 7.28
CA GLU A 32 17.92 -17.66 8.65
C GLU A 32 16.60 -17.80 9.42
N ARG A 33 15.71 -16.81 9.33
CA ARG A 33 14.39 -16.81 10.01
C ARG A 33 13.54 -18.03 9.64
N PHE A 34 13.46 -18.38 8.36
CA PHE A 34 12.60 -19.47 7.87
C PHE A 34 13.31 -20.82 7.73
N SER A 35 14.55 -20.93 8.20
CA SER A 35 15.39 -22.14 8.04
C SER A 35 14.84 -23.40 8.72
N ASP A 36 13.99 -23.24 9.74
CA ASP A 36 13.29 -24.33 10.42
C ASP A 36 12.04 -24.82 9.67
N LEU A 37 11.52 -24.02 8.72
CA LEU A 37 10.30 -24.31 7.96
C LEU A 37 10.59 -24.72 6.51
N THR A 38 11.63 -24.17 5.88
CA THR A 38 11.99 -24.47 4.50
C THR A 38 13.48 -24.28 4.24
N THR A 39 14.01 -25.03 3.26
CA THR A 39 15.38 -24.88 2.74
C THR A 39 15.38 -24.46 1.27
N MET A 40 14.21 -24.09 0.74
CA MET A 40 14.09 -23.73 -0.67
C MET A 40 14.76 -22.40 -0.98
N GLU A 41 15.11 -22.21 -2.25
CA GLU A 41 15.50 -20.90 -2.76
C GLU A 41 14.28 -19.97 -2.85
N PHE A 42 14.51 -18.70 -2.54
CA PHE A 42 13.46 -17.68 -2.55
C PHE A 42 13.54 -16.89 -3.84
N ASP A 43 12.39 -16.61 -4.44
CA ASP A 43 12.29 -15.67 -5.55
C ASP A 43 12.55 -14.27 -5.01
N ILE A 44 13.47 -13.52 -5.63
CA ILE A 44 13.88 -12.20 -5.16
C ILE A 44 13.39 -11.13 -6.13
N ILE A 45 12.43 -10.33 -5.67
CA ILE A 45 11.91 -9.20 -6.43
C ILE A 45 12.60 -7.94 -5.94
N LYS A 46 13.48 -7.42 -6.80
CA LYS A 46 14.26 -6.21 -6.54
C LYS A 46 13.41 -4.95 -6.72
N SER A 47 13.84 -3.92 -6.01
CA SER A 47 13.34 -2.56 -6.14
C SER A 47 14.25 -1.73 -7.03
N GLU A 48 13.79 -0.52 -7.34
CA GLU A 48 14.69 0.52 -7.83
C GLU A 48 15.39 1.22 -6.65
N GLU A 49 16.55 1.80 -6.95
CA GLU A 49 17.36 2.52 -5.98
C GLU A 49 16.85 3.94 -5.69
N GLU A 50 16.11 4.54 -6.61
CA GLU A 50 15.59 5.91 -6.54
C GLU A 50 14.19 5.92 -7.14
N HIS A 51 13.39 6.95 -6.86
CA HIS A 51 12.10 7.20 -7.51
C HIS A 51 11.03 6.09 -7.45
N PHE A 52 11.13 5.18 -6.49
CA PHE A 52 10.21 4.06 -6.38
C PHE A 52 8.96 4.37 -5.55
N ARG A 53 8.96 5.43 -4.72
CA ARG A 53 7.93 5.67 -3.71
C ARG A 53 6.88 6.67 -4.19
N ASN A 54 5.67 6.18 -4.44
CA ASN A 54 4.53 6.98 -4.93
C ASN A 54 3.67 7.61 -3.84
N ARG A 55 4.00 7.37 -2.56
CA ARG A 55 3.32 8.00 -1.43
C ARG A 55 4.31 8.53 -0.40
N ALA A 56 4.20 9.80 -0.05
CA ALA A 56 5.06 10.44 0.94
C ALA A 56 4.28 11.43 1.81
N GLU A 57 4.69 11.55 3.07
CA GLU A 57 4.18 12.56 3.99
C GLU A 57 5.38 13.35 4.52
N PHE A 58 5.27 14.67 4.50
CA PHE A 58 6.28 15.58 5.00
C PHE A 58 5.65 16.59 5.93
N ARG A 59 6.27 16.80 7.11
CA ARG A 59 5.92 17.96 7.93
C ARG A 59 6.37 19.22 7.24
N ILE A 60 5.65 20.31 7.47
CA ILE A 60 6.10 21.65 7.11
C ILE A 60 6.68 22.31 8.35
N TRP A 61 7.99 22.54 8.31
CA TRP A 61 8.71 23.28 9.33
C TRP A 61 8.73 24.77 9.00
N LYS A 62 8.70 25.59 10.04
CA LYS A 62 8.63 27.05 9.93
C LYS A 62 9.86 27.65 10.58
N ASN A 63 10.57 28.45 9.82
CA ASN A 63 11.72 29.21 10.27
C ASN A 63 11.53 30.69 9.96
N PHE A 64 12.48 31.49 10.41
CA PHE A 64 12.59 32.90 10.05
C PHE A 64 13.99 33.13 9.48
N ASP A 65 14.08 33.85 8.37
CA ASP A 65 15.37 34.27 7.84
C ASP A 65 15.99 35.40 8.68
N ASN A 66 17.15 35.90 8.27
CA ASN A 66 17.85 36.97 8.98
C ASN A 66 17.10 38.32 8.98
N GLU A 67 16.07 38.46 8.14
CA GLU A 67 15.23 39.65 8.01
C GLU A 67 13.85 39.45 8.67
N ASP A 68 13.70 38.40 9.50
CA ASP A 68 12.46 38.00 10.17
C ASP A 68 11.31 37.61 9.21
N ASN A 69 11.62 37.27 7.95
CA ASN A 69 10.62 36.73 7.02
C ASN A 69 10.38 35.24 7.30
N LEU A 70 9.12 34.82 7.28
CA LEU A 70 8.74 33.42 7.42
C LEU A 70 9.29 32.60 6.25
N THR A 71 10.03 31.54 6.55
CA THR A 71 10.49 30.54 5.58
C THR A 71 9.92 29.17 5.90
N LEU A 72 9.62 28.38 4.88
CA LEU A 72 9.06 27.04 5.00
C LEU A 72 10.03 25.99 4.45
N SER A 73 10.11 24.86 5.14
CA SER A 73 10.87 23.69 4.71
C SER A 73 10.02 22.42 4.85
N TYR A 74 10.21 21.43 3.98
CA TYR A 74 9.78 20.08 4.31
C TYR A 74 10.64 19.54 5.45
N ALA A 75 10.08 18.64 6.26
CA ALA A 75 10.77 18.12 7.42
C ALA A 75 10.44 16.65 7.68
N MET A 76 11.49 15.92 8.05
CA MET A 76 11.46 14.52 8.47
C MET A 76 12.03 14.37 9.88
N ASN A 77 11.82 13.20 10.48
CA ASN A 77 12.47 12.85 11.74
C ASN A 77 13.95 12.52 11.51
N GLY A 78 14.81 13.05 12.36
CA GLY A 78 16.21 12.65 12.47
C GLY A 78 16.42 11.46 13.39
N TYR A 79 17.60 10.82 13.30
CA TYR A 79 17.99 9.70 14.18
C TYR A 79 18.02 10.07 15.66
N ASP A 80 18.41 11.32 15.94
CA ASP A 80 18.48 11.93 17.26
C ASP A 80 17.11 12.48 17.74
N LYS A 81 16.03 12.15 17.04
CA LYS A 81 14.66 12.67 17.23
C LYS A 81 14.52 14.18 16.98
N ASN A 82 15.56 14.83 16.45
CA ASN A 82 15.44 16.22 16.01
C ASN A 82 14.76 16.30 14.65
N VAL A 83 14.42 17.52 14.25
CA VAL A 83 13.84 17.80 12.94
C VAL A 83 14.96 17.90 11.91
N VAL A 84 14.82 17.18 10.80
CA VAL A 84 15.70 17.30 9.64
C VAL A 84 14.91 17.99 8.54
N GLU A 85 15.28 19.24 8.26
CA GLU A 85 14.75 19.97 7.12
C GLU A 85 15.32 19.40 5.83
N ILE A 86 14.43 19.19 4.86
CA ILE A 86 14.78 18.64 3.56
C ILE A 86 14.17 19.48 2.43
N ASN A 87 14.84 19.49 1.30
CA ASN A 87 14.38 20.11 0.05
C ASN A 87 14.29 19.13 -1.12
N GLU A 88 14.69 17.87 -0.91
CA GLU A 88 14.61 16.78 -1.88
C GLU A 88 14.48 15.44 -1.12
N CYS A 89 13.89 14.44 -1.75
CA CYS A 89 13.81 13.09 -1.21
C CYS A 89 13.93 12.08 -2.35
N LYS A 90 15.12 11.55 -2.60
CA LYS A 90 15.41 10.76 -3.81
C LYS A 90 14.60 9.46 -3.97
N ILE A 91 13.97 8.96 -2.91
CA ILE A 91 13.13 7.77 -2.99
C ILE A 91 11.72 8.07 -3.50
N VAL A 92 11.23 9.32 -3.40
CA VAL A 92 9.90 9.66 -3.94
C VAL A 92 9.93 9.67 -5.45
N SER A 93 8.79 9.35 -6.09
CA SER A 93 8.68 9.34 -7.54
C SER A 93 9.18 10.63 -8.17
N SER A 94 9.66 10.54 -9.42
CA SER A 94 10.15 11.69 -10.19
C SER A 94 9.14 12.84 -10.18
N HIS A 95 7.87 12.55 -10.41
CA HIS A 95 6.82 13.58 -10.41
C HIS A 95 6.67 14.26 -9.04
N ILE A 96 6.68 13.52 -7.93
CA ILE A 96 6.67 14.12 -6.58
C ILE A 96 7.92 14.98 -6.38
N SER A 97 9.09 14.46 -6.73
CA SER A 97 10.38 15.17 -6.60
C SER A 97 10.38 16.50 -7.37
N ASP A 98 9.77 16.53 -8.55
CA ASP A 98 9.69 17.71 -9.41
C ASP A 98 8.68 18.76 -8.92
N VAL A 99 7.60 18.32 -8.26
CA VAL A 99 6.52 19.19 -7.77
C VAL A 99 6.86 19.77 -6.40
N MET A 100 7.50 19.01 -5.52
CA MET A 100 7.84 19.43 -4.15
C MET A 100 8.43 20.85 -4.04
N PRO A 101 9.55 21.21 -4.72
CA PRO A 101 10.13 22.53 -4.57
C PRO A 101 9.24 23.65 -5.11
N LYS A 102 8.53 23.41 -6.23
CA LYS A 102 7.62 24.38 -6.86
C LYS A 102 6.41 24.65 -5.95
N LEU A 103 5.85 23.60 -5.37
CA LEU A 103 4.73 23.68 -4.44
C LEU A 103 5.11 24.48 -3.19
N LEU A 104 6.26 24.18 -2.59
CA LEU A 104 6.72 24.86 -1.38
C LEU A 104 6.97 26.36 -1.62
N ASP A 105 7.61 26.73 -2.73
CA ASP A 105 7.82 28.12 -3.13
C ASP A 105 6.49 28.88 -3.25
N LYS A 106 5.50 28.29 -3.93
CA LYS A 106 4.17 28.90 -4.09
C LYS A 106 3.42 29.06 -2.77
N ILE A 107 3.50 28.07 -1.88
CA ILE A 107 2.90 28.17 -0.55
C ILE A 107 3.59 29.25 0.28
N GLN A 108 4.93 29.32 0.24
CA GLN A 108 5.70 30.30 0.99
C GLN A 108 5.35 31.73 0.56
N ASN A 109 5.17 31.97 -0.74
CA ASN A 109 4.89 33.29 -1.31
C ASN A 109 3.41 33.72 -1.19
N ASP A 110 2.53 32.90 -0.59
CA ASP A 110 1.12 33.25 -0.34
C ASP A 110 0.79 33.11 1.17
N GLN A 111 0.43 34.22 1.81
CA GLN A 111 0.12 34.25 3.24
C GLN A 111 -1.10 33.36 3.60
N THR A 112 -2.06 33.24 2.70
CA THR A 112 -3.23 32.36 2.91
C THR A 112 -2.78 30.91 2.91
N LEU A 113 -1.98 30.48 1.94
CA LEU A 113 -1.53 29.10 1.83
C LEU A 113 -0.50 28.71 2.91
N SER A 114 0.42 29.61 3.30
CA SER A 114 1.42 29.33 4.33
C SER A 114 0.87 29.40 5.77
N PHE A 115 -0.20 30.16 6.02
CA PHE A 115 -0.69 30.38 7.37
C PHE A 115 -1.24 29.08 7.99
N LYS A 116 -0.57 28.63 9.06
CA LYS A 116 -0.86 27.42 9.85
C LYS A 116 -0.92 26.09 9.06
N ILE A 117 -0.33 26.01 7.87
CA ILE A 117 0.03 24.71 7.27
C ILE A 117 1.06 24.01 8.16
N PHE A 118 0.98 22.67 8.28
CA PHE A 118 1.93 21.90 9.10
C PHE A 118 2.31 20.54 8.51
N SER A 119 1.57 20.01 7.53
CA SER A 119 1.92 18.76 6.84
C SER A 119 1.42 18.80 5.39
N ILE A 120 2.14 18.12 4.50
CA ILE A 120 1.75 17.88 3.13
C ILE A 120 1.93 16.38 2.85
N GLU A 121 0.87 15.74 2.38
CA GLU A 121 0.90 14.37 1.87
C GLU A 121 0.84 14.38 0.34
N PHE A 122 1.62 13.50 -0.28
CA PHE A 122 1.67 13.27 -1.71
C PHE A 122 1.21 11.84 -1.99
N LEU A 123 0.30 11.71 -2.95
CA LEU A 123 -0.15 10.45 -3.53
C LEU A 123 -0.04 10.57 -5.05
N GLY A 124 0.97 9.95 -5.64
CA GLY A 124 1.23 9.94 -7.07
C GLY A 124 0.91 8.60 -7.72
N SER A 125 0.79 8.61 -9.04
CA SER A 125 0.64 7.42 -9.89
C SER A 125 1.80 7.28 -10.86
N THR A 126 1.86 6.16 -11.58
CA THR A 126 2.83 5.92 -12.66
C THR A 126 2.50 6.67 -13.95
N ILE A 127 1.28 7.20 -14.09
CA ILE A 127 0.82 8.00 -15.23
C ILE A 127 0.82 9.51 -14.92
N ASP A 128 1.66 9.93 -13.96
CA ASP A 128 1.81 11.31 -13.51
C ASP A 128 0.52 12.00 -13.02
N ASP A 129 -0.44 11.22 -12.50
CA ASP A 129 -1.61 11.78 -11.79
C ASP A 129 -1.25 11.96 -10.30
N LEU A 130 -1.22 13.21 -9.83
CA LEU A 130 -0.74 13.56 -8.50
C LEU A 130 -1.80 14.27 -7.66
N LEU A 131 -2.05 13.74 -6.47
CA LEU A 131 -2.90 14.34 -5.45
C LEU A 131 -2.07 14.79 -4.25
N VAL A 132 -2.21 16.07 -3.92
CA VAL A 132 -1.54 16.73 -2.80
C VAL A 132 -2.57 17.06 -1.72
N THR A 133 -2.36 16.55 -0.51
CA THR A 133 -3.20 16.89 0.65
C THR A 133 -2.46 17.87 1.54
N MET A 134 -2.95 19.09 1.61
CA MET A 134 -2.39 20.16 2.44
C MET A 134 -3.13 20.22 3.78
N ILE A 135 -2.40 20.08 4.90
CA ILE A 135 -3.01 19.91 6.23
C ILE A 135 -2.71 21.11 7.13
N TYR A 136 -3.76 21.64 7.78
CA TYR A 136 -3.75 22.92 8.48
C TYR A 136 -4.26 22.86 9.93
N HIS A 137 -3.68 23.70 10.78
CA HIS A 137 -4.19 24.03 12.12
C HIS A 137 -5.11 25.26 12.13
N ARG A 138 -5.90 25.44 11.06
CA ARG A 138 -6.93 26.49 10.95
C ARG A 138 -8.09 26.03 10.08
N LYS A 139 -9.23 26.69 10.21
CA LYS A 139 -10.34 26.53 9.26
C LYS A 139 -9.92 27.05 7.88
N LEU A 140 -10.32 26.32 6.85
CA LEU A 140 -10.16 26.71 5.45
C LEU A 140 -11.43 27.44 5.01
N ASP A 141 -11.27 28.64 4.46
CA ASP A 141 -12.36 29.53 4.04
C ASP A 141 -12.37 29.66 2.51
N SER A 142 -13.29 30.47 1.98
CA SER A 142 -13.42 30.71 0.54
C SER A 142 -12.14 31.29 -0.08
N THR A 143 -11.41 32.13 0.65
CA THR A 143 -10.14 32.71 0.18
C THR A 143 -9.08 31.64 0.04
N TRP A 144 -8.99 30.70 1.00
CA TRP A 144 -8.10 29.53 0.85
C TRP A 144 -8.49 28.69 -0.37
N ILE A 145 -9.77 28.42 -0.58
CA ILE A 145 -10.25 27.62 -1.73
C ILE A 145 -9.86 28.28 -3.06
N GLU A 146 -10.04 29.59 -3.18
CA GLU A 146 -9.66 30.36 -4.38
C GLU A 146 -8.16 30.23 -4.67
N LYS A 147 -7.31 30.50 -3.68
CA LYS A 147 -5.86 30.37 -3.80
C LYS A 147 -5.39 28.95 -4.09
N ALA A 148 -5.99 27.96 -3.44
CA ALA A 148 -5.65 26.57 -3.67
C ALA A 148 -6.07 26.10 -5.08
N LYS A 149 -7.15 26.63 -5.66
CA LYS A 149 -7.55 26.34 -7.05
C LYS A 149 -6.61 26.98 -8.08
N GLU A 150 -6.14 28.20 -7.82
CA GLU A 150 -5.09 28.83 -8.64
C GLU A 150 -3.84 27.94 -8.68
N LEU A 151 -3.41 27.48 -7.50
CA LEU A 151 -2.26 26.59 -7.34
C LEU A 151 -2.45 25.22 -8.01
N GLU A 152 -3.63 24.61 -7.85
CA GLU A 152 -4.01 23.33 -8.47
C GLU A 152 -3.83 23.40 -10.00
N LYS A 153 -4.33 24.47 -10.62
CA LYS A 153 -4.22 24.71 -12.06
C LYS A 153 -2.79 25.03 -12.48
N GLU A 154 -2.07 25.86 -11.73
CA GLU A 154 -0.72 26.27 -12.09
C GLU A 154 0.27 25.11 -12.10
N LEU A 155 0.16 24.19 -11.13
CA LEU A 155 1.04 23.04 -11.01
C LEU A 155 0.53 21.79 -11.75
N ASN A 156 -0.68 21.82 -12.30
CA ASN A 156 -1.34 20.68 -12.94
C ASN A 156 -1.38 19.44 -12.03
N ILE A 157 -1.82 19.63 -10.80
CA ILE A 157 -2.00 18.59 -9.78
C ILE A 157 -3.43 18.62 -9.28
N LYS A 158 -3.81 17.70 -8.39
CA LYS A 158 -5.05 17.76 -7.61
C LYS A 158 -4.74 18.18 -6.18
N ILE A 159 -5.62 18.95 -5.56
CA ILE A 159 -5.42 19.40 -4.18
C ILE A 159 -6.63 19.08 -3.28
N ILE A 160 -6.32 18.60 -2.08
CA ILE A 160 -7.26 18.54 -0.95
C ILE A 160 -6.74 19.42 0.19
N GLY A 161 -7.63 20.20 0.79
CA GLY A 161 -7.38 20.87 2.06
C GLY A 161 -7.93 20.07 3.22
N ARG A 162 -7.09 19.75 4.22
CA ARG A 162 -7.54 19.14 5.47
C ARG A 162 -7.34 20.07 6.66
N SER A 163 -8.36 20.15 7.50
CA SER A 163 -8.24 20.73 8.85
C SER A 163 -9.12 19.95 9.82
N ARG A 164 -9.18 20.37 11.08
CA ARG A 164 -9.99 19.69 12.10
C ARG A 164 -11.45 19.56 11.65
N LYS A 165 -11.89 18.33 11.36
CA LYS A 165 -13.24 17.97 10.87
C LYS A 165 -13.62 18.63 9.52
N GLN A 166 -12.63 19.01 8.72
CA GLN A 166 -12.84 19.63 7.42
C GLN A 166 -12.00 18.89 6.37
N LYS A 167 -12.64 18.50 5.27
CA LYS A 167 -12.01 17.97 4.05
C LYS A 167 -12.58 18.77 2.89
N GLU A 168 -11.79 19.70 2.37
CA GLU A 168 -12.10 20.48 1.18
C GLU A 168 -11.50 19.78 -0.03
N ILE A 169 -12.36 19.21 -0.87
CA ILE A 169 -11.97 18.58 -2.13
C ILE A 169 -12.12 19.65 -3.21
N LEU A 170 -11.03 20.03 -3.90
CA LEU A 170 -11.12 21.07 -4.94
C LEU A 170 -11.68 20.52 -6.24
N SER A 171 -11.06 19.45 -6.76
CA SER A 171 -11.43 18.78 -7.99
C SER A 171 -11.98 17.38 -7.71
N VAL A 172 -11.11 16.47 -7.28
CA VAL A 172 -11.43 15.08 -6.94
C VAL A 172 -10.54 14.59 -5.79
N ASP A 173 -10.96 13.53 -5.10
CA ASP A 173 -10.21 12.98 -3.97
C ASP A 173 -9.54 11.63 -4.24
N TYR A 174 -9.17 11.41 -5.50
CA TYR A 174 -8.45 10.22 -5.95
C TYR A 174 -7.50 10.53 -7.11
N ILE A 175 -6.47 9.71 -7.25
CA ILE A 175 -5.64 9.62 -8.47
C ILE A 175 -6.10 8.46 -9.34
N ASN A 176 -5.85 8.53 -10.63
CA ASN A 176 -5.94 7.40 -11.54
C ASN A 176 -4.56 6.74 -11.65
N GLU A 177 -4.56 5.42 -11.68
CA GLU A 177 -3.38 4.59 -11.86
C GLU A 177 -3.65 3.57 -12.97
N GLU A 178 -2.63 3.27 -13.76
CA GLU A 178 -2.65 2.18 -14.73
C GLU A 178 -1.48 1.23 -14.45
N LEU A 179 -1.79 -0.03 -14.18
CA LEU A 179 -0.82 -1.09 -13.92
C LEU A 179 -0.81 -2.06 -15.10
N GLU A 180 0.31 -2.14 -15.81
CA GLU A 180 0.54 -3.21 -16.78
C GLU A 180 1.00 -4.46 -16.03
N ILE A 181 0.16 -5.50 -16.02
CA ILE A 181 0.39 -6.78 -15.33
C ILE A 181 0.25 -7.88 -16.36
N ASP A 182 1.32 -8.64 -16.63
CA ASP A 182 1.36 -9.72 -17.64
C ASP A 182 0.83 -9.28 -19.03
N GLY A 183 1.14 -8.04 -19.43
CA GLY A 183 0.71 -7.47 -20.72
C GLY A 183 -0.75 -7.02 -20.78
N ARG A 184 -1.49 -7.05 -19.66
CA ARG A 184 -2.83 -6.46 -19.53
C ARG A 184 -2.78 -5.20 -18.67
N ASN A 185 -3.42 -4.14 -19.14
CA ASN A 185 -3.55 -2.91 -18.37
C ASN A 185 -4.76 -2.98 -17.44
N TYR A 186 -4.50 -2.75 -16.15
CA TYR A 186 -5.52 -2.62 -15.11
C TYR A 186 -5.60 -1.19 -14.62
N LYS A 187 -6.82 -0.68 -14.46
CA LYS A 187 -7.09 0.69 -14.06
C LYS A 187 -7.55 0.76 -12.61
N PHE A 188 -6.95 1.65 -11.83
CA PHE A 188 -7.34 1.86 -10.44
C PHE A 188 -7.59 3.34 -10.15
N ALA A 189 -8.53 3.60 -9.25
CA ALA A 189 -8.76 4.91 -8.65
C ALA A 189 -8.39 4.86 -7.16
N TYR A 190 -7.23 5.39 -6.82
CA TYR A 190 -6.74 5.40 -5.45
C TYR A 190 -7.25 6.64 -4.71
N GLU A 191 -8.17 6.43 -3.77
CA GLU A 191 -8.74 7.48 -2.93
C GLU A 191 -7.72 7.98 -1.89
N GLU A 192 -7.77 9.27 -1.58
CA GLU A 192 -6.99 9.87 -0.51
C GLU A 192 -7.27 9.20 0.85
N GLY A 193 -6.21 8.86 1.56
CA GLY A 193 -6.30 8.09 2.82
C GLY A 193 -6.55 6.58 2.63
N GLY A 194 -6.82 6.11 1.41
CA GLY A 194 -6.83 4.69 1.08
C GLY A 194 -5.41 4.09 1.17
N PHE A 195 -5.33 2.81 1.53
CA PHE A 195 -4.07 2.08 1.48
C PHE A 195 -3.73 1.74 0.03
N THR A 196 -2.48 2.00 -0.35
CA THR A 196 -1.90 1.61 -1.62
C THR A 196 -0.48 1.11 -1.37
N GLN A 197 -0.03 0.20 -2.21
CA GLN A 197 1.34 -0.27 -2.16
C GLN A 197 2.30 0.88 -2.50
N PRO A 198 3.23 1.29 -1.61
CA PRO A 198 4.01 2.51 -1.81
C PRO A 198 4.97 2.45 -2.99
N ASN A 199 5.34 1.25 -3.43
CA ASN A 199 6.21 1.01 -4.56
C ASN A 199 5.45 0.28 -5.66
N THR A 200 4.99 1.04 -6.65
CA THR A 200 4.12 0.48 -7.71
C THR A 200 4.86 -0.54 -8.58
N LYS A 201 6.16 -0.37 -8.82
CA LYS A 201 6.94 -1.29 -9.66
C LYS A 201 7.08 -2.66 -8.99
N VAL A 202 7.38 -2.69 -7.69
CA VAL A 202 7.43 -3.93 -6.93
C VAL A 202 6.03 -4.51 -6.73
N ASN A 203 4.98 -3.68 -6.55
CA ASN A 203 3.59 -4.15 -6.51
C ASN A 203 3.17 -4.88 -7.78
N ILE A 204 3.51 -4.37 -8.97
CA ILE A 204 3.26 -5.07 -10.24
C ILE A 204 3.89 -6.46 -10.19
N LYS A 205 5.17 -6.54 -9.81
CA LYS A 205 5.89 -7.83 -9.69
C LYS A 205 5.32 -8.76 -8.61
N MET A 206 4.78 -8.22 -7.53
CA MET A 206 4.06 -9.00 -6.51
C MET A 206 2.80 -9.63 -7.09
N ILE A 207 2.00 -8.85 -7.82
CA ILE A 207 0.78 -9.33 -8.46
C ILE A 207 1.12 -10.39 -9.52
N GLU A 208 2.11 -10.11 -10.38
CA GLU A 208 2.59 -11.07 -11.39
C GLU A 208 3.06 -12.37 -10.72
N TRP A 209 3.87 -12.31 -9.66
CA TRP A 209 4.30 -13.51 -8.94
C TRP A 209 3.12 -14.31 -8.36
N VAL A 210 2.10 -13.63 -7.85
CA VAL A 210 0.88 -14.29 -7.37
C VAL A 210 0.12 -14.96 -8.52
N LEU A 211 -0.01 -14.29 -9.67
CA LEU A 211 -0.66 -14.83 -10.87
C LEU A 211 0.10 -16.00 -11.47
N GLU A 212 1.42 -15.92 -11.59
CA GLU A 212 2.30 -17.00 -12.08
C GLU A 212 2.16 -18.25 -11.22
N ASN A 213 2.00 -18.07 -9.92
CA ASN A 213 1.78 -19.16 -8.99
C ASN A 213 0.30 -19.50 -8.78
N THR A 214 -0.60 -19.03 -9.66
CA THR A 214 -2.03 -19.32 -9.64
C THR A 214 -2.51 -19.80 -11.02
N SER A 215 -2.74 -21.11 -11.14
CA SER A 215 -3.34 -21.69 -12.34
C SER A 215 -4.77 -21.21 -12.54
N GLU A 216 -5.22 -21.17 -13.79
CA GLU A 216 -6.65 -21.04 -14.08
C GLU A 216 -7.42 -22.20 -13.44
N SER A 217 -8.52 -21.87 -12.79
CA SER A 217 -9.35 -22.80 -12.02
C SER A 217 -10.83 -22.56 -12.31
N SER A 218 -11.59 -23.65 -12.40
CA SER A 218 -13.06 -23.60 -12.42
C SER A 218 -13.67 -23.43 -11.03
N SER A 219 -12.87 -23.55 -9.97
CA SER A 219 -13.26 -23.29 -8.60
C SER A 219 -13.19 -21.79 -8.28
N ASP A 220 -13.65 -21.43 -7.10
CA ASP A 220 -13.75 -20.05 -6.65
C ASP A 220 -12.59 -19.67 -5.71
N LEU A 221 -12.28 -18.38 -5.66
CA LEU A 221 -11.26 -17.80 -4.77
C LEU A 221 -11.91 -17.16 -3.55
N CYS A 222 -11.37 -17.44 -2.38
CA CYS A 222 -11.62 -16.65 -1.18
C CYS A 222 -10.46 -15.67 -0.93
N GLU A 223 -10.74 -14.39 -0.79
CA GLU A 223 -9.73 -13.38 -0.43
C GLU A 223 -10.06 -12.69 0.90
N LEU A 224 -9.07 -12.62 1.79
CA LEU A 224 -9.16 -11.89 3.04
C LEU A 224 -8.29 -10.63 3.00
N TYR A 225 -8.84 -9.53 3.52
CA TYR A 225 -8.18 -8.21 3.60
C TYR A 225 -7.92 -7.58 2.21
N CYS A 226 -8.91 -7.63 1.31
CA CYS A 226 -8.72 -7.28 -0.10
C CYS A 226 -8.45 -5.78 -0.37
N GLY A 227 -8.66 -4.90 0.60
CA GLY A 227 -8.44 -3.47 0.44
C GLY A 227 -9.23 -2.89 -0.73
N GLY A 228 -8.52 -2.16 -1.61
CA GLY A 228 -9.07 -1.60 -2.85
C GLY A 228 -9.14 -2.57 -4.04
N GLY A 229 -8.92 -3.88 -3.82
CA GLY A 229 -8.92 -4.90 -4.86
C GLY A 229 -7.60 -5.06 -5.61
N ASN A 230 -6.47 -4.74 -4.98
CA ASN A 230 -5.13 -4.73 -5.62
C ASN A 230 -4.77 -6.09 -6.24
N PHE A 231 -4.93 -7.17 -5.46
CA PHE A 231 -4.73 -8.55 -5.93
C PHE A 231 -6.02 -9.15 -6.49
N THR A 232 -7.17 -8.87 -5.86
CA THR A 232 -8.49 -9.40 -6.22
C THR A 232 -8.82 -9.25 -7.70
N ILE A 233 -8.60 -8.06 -8.24
CA ILE A 233 -9.03 -7.70 -9.59
C ILE A 233 -8.18 -8.44 -10.65
N PRO A 234 -6.84 -8.45 -10.56
CA PRO A 234 -6.04 -9.32 -11.43
C PRO A 234 -6.33 -10.81 -11.24
N LEU A 235 -6.41 -11.28 -9.98
CA LEU A 235 -6.66 -12.69 -9.66
C LEU A 235 -8.01 -13.20 -10.16
N SER A 236 -9.04 -12.35 -10.24
CA SER A 236 -10.38 -12.78 -10.68
C SER A 236 -10.39 -13.31 -12.11
N THR A 237 -9.36 -13.02 -12.90
CA THR A 237 -9.18 -13.58 -14.25
C THR A 237 -8.79 -15.06 -14.27
N LYS A 238 -8.37 -15.62 -13.12
CA LYS A 238 -7.95 -17.01 -12.96
C LYS A 238 -9.01 -17.92 -12.33
N PHE A 239 -10.13 -17.37 -11.86
CA PHE A 239 -11.15 -18.11 -11.10
C PHE A 239 -12.54 -17.91 -11.69
N ASN A 240 -13.46 -18.83 -11.37
CA ASN A 240 -14.86 -18.72 -11.75
C ASN A 240 -15.54 -17.54 -11.05
N LYS A 241 -15.51 -17.53 -9.71
CA LYS A 241 -15.92 -16.38 -8.89
C LYS A 241 -14.86 -16.05 -7.84
N VAL A 242 -14.90 -14.82 -7.35
CA VAL A 242 -14.10 -14.40 -6.20
C VAL A 242 -15.01 -13.85 -5.11
N LEU A 243 -14.82 -14.32 -3.88
CA LEU A 243 -15.42 -13.75 -2.68
C LEU A 243 -14.34 -13.06 -1.86
N ALA A 244 -14.42 -11.73 -1.75
CA ALA A 244 -13.38 -10.92 -1.13
C ALA A 244 -13.90 -10.14 0.09
N THR A 245 -13.13 -10.12 1.18
CA THR A 245 -13.55 -9.51 2.45
C THR A 245 -12.71 -8.31 2.85
N GLU A 246 -13.35 -7.27 3.38
CA GLU A 246 -12.70 -6.07 3.89
C GLU A 246 -13.61 -5.32 4.89
N ILE A 247 -13.04 -4.81 5.98
CA ILE A 247 -13.80 -4.11 7.03
C ILE A 247 -14.11 -2.65 6.68
N SER A 248 -13.24 -2.04 5.89
CA SER A 248 -13.25 -0.64 5.50
C SER A 248 -14.28 -0.36 4.42
N LYS A 249 -15.27 0.48 4.76
CA LYS A 249 -16.31 0.91 3.81
C LYS A 249 -15.73 1.68 2.62
N THR A 250 -14.69 2.48 2.86
CA THR A 250 -14.03 3.26 1.80
C THR A 250 -13.25 2.35 0.86
N SER A 251 -12.57 1.33 1.40
CA SER A 251 -11.86 0.33 0.61
C SER A 251 -12.83 -0.47 -0.28
N ILE A 252 -13.97 -0.94 0.24
CA ILE A 252 -15.01 -1.60 -0.57
C ILE A 252 -15.55 -0.70 -1.68
N LYS A 253 -15.78 0.59 -1.39
CA LYS A 253 -16.22 1.54 -2.41
C LYS A 253 -15.17 1.72 -3.52
N SER A 254 -13.89 1.77 -3.15
CA SER A 254 -12.77 1.83 -4.10
C SER A 254 -12.69 0.53 -4.92
N ALA A 255 -12.79 -0.64 -4.30
CA ALA A 255 -12.76 -1.93 -4.97
C ALA A 255 -13.89 -2.08 -6.00
N LEU A 256 -15.13 -1.75 -5.64
CA LEU A 256 -16.27 -1.77 -6.57
C LEU A 256 -16.07 -0.82 -7.76
N ARG A 257 -15.50 0.36 -7.51
CA ARG A 257 -15.16 1.30 -8.58
C ARG A 257 -14.08 0.72 -9.50
N ASN A 258 -13.04 0.11 -8.93
CA ASN A 258 -11.96 -0.49 -9.69
C ASN A 258 -12.44 -1.69 -10.51
N CYS A 259 -13.38 -2.51 -10.01
CA CYS A 259 -14.03 -3.54 -10.81
C CYS A 259 -14.74 -2.94 -12.03
N SER A 260 -15.50 -1.85 -11.84
CA SER A 260 -16.15 -1.15 -12.96
C SER A 260 -15.16 -0.55 -13.96
N LEU A 261 -13.99 -0.09 -13.52
CA LEU A 261 -12.94 0.44 -14.42
C LEU A 261 -12.27 -0.66 -15.27
N ASN A 262 -12.34 -1.90 -14.83
CA ASN A 262 -11.72 -3.06 -15.47
C ASN A 262 -12.72 -4.03 -16.12
N GLU A 263 -14.01 -3.67 -16.12
CA GLU A 263 -15.11 -4.49 -16.64
C GLU A 263 -15.13 -5.90 -16.02
N ILE A 264 -14.91 -5.99 -14.71
CA ILE A 264 -14.92 -7.23 -13.94
C ILE A 264 -16.20 -7.31 -13.11
N ASP A 265 -16.94 -8.40 -13.26
CA ASP A 265 -18.24 -8.64 -12.64
C ASP A 265 -18.32 -9.95 -11.82
N ASN A 266 -17.27 -10.77 -11.84
CA ASN A 266 -17.21 -12.06 -11.13
C ASN A 266 -16.68 -11.97 -9.68
N ILE A 267 -16.65 -10.76 -9.09
CA ILE A 267 -16.19 -10.53 -7.72
C ILE A 267 -17.35 -10.06 -6.85
N GLU A 268 -17.57 -10.77 -5.75
CA GLU A 268 -18.47 -10.36 -4.67
C GLU A 268 -17.68 -9.88 -3.45
N PHE A 269 -18.04 -8.70 -2.94
CA PHE A 269 -17.36 -8.11 -1.79
C PHE A 269 -18.22 -8.15 -0.53
N ILE A 270 -17.65 -8.65 0.56
CA ILE A 270 -18.31 -8.69 1.86
C ILE A 270 -17.60 -7.76 2.84
N ARG A 271 -18.39 -6.89 3.49
CA ARG A 271 -17.89 -6.02 4.55
C ARG A 271 -17.88 -6.69 5.92
N MET A 272 -16.90 -7.56 6.16
CA MET A 272 -16.72 -8.32 7.41
C MET A 272 -15.23 -8.44 7.77
N SER A 273 -14.92 -8.69 9.04
CA SER A 273 -13.57 -9.10 9.43
C SER A 273 -13.31 -10.54 8.99
N ALA A 274 -12.03 -10.91 8.86
CA ALA A 274 -11.65 -12.30 8.58
C ALA A 274 -12.17 -13.29 9.63
N GLU A 275 -12.15 -12.89 10.92
CA GLU A 275 -12.74 -13.66 12.02
C GLU A 275 -14.25 -13.88 11.84
N GLU A 276 -15.03 -12.81 11.65
CA GLU A 276 -16.49 -12.90 11.43
C GLU A 276 -16.81 -13.73 10.18
N PHE A 277 -15.99 -13.61 9.13
CA PHE A 277 -16.18 -14.33 7.89
C PHE A 277 -15.85 -15.83 8.03
N THR A 278 -14.82 -16.17 8.79
CA THR A 278 -14.49 -17.57 9.14
C THR A 278 -15.66 -18.23 9.85
N GLU A 279 -16.20 -17.59 10.88
CA GLU A 279 -17.38 -18.10 11.60
C GLU A 279 -18.59 -18.31 10.68
N ALA A 280 -18.73 -17.47 9.65
CA ALA A 280 -19.79 -17.58 8.67
C ALA A 280 -19.59 -18.77 7.70
N LEU A 281 -18.37 -19.00 7.22
CA LEU A 281 -18.04 -20.17 6.38
C LEU A 281 -18.25 -21.49 7.12
N GLU A 282 -17.99 -21.52 8.42
CA GLU A 282 -18.24 -22.69 9.27
C GLU A 282 -19.71 -22.84 9.70
N PHE A 283 -20.60 -21.94 9.24
CA PHE A 283 -22.02 -21.88 9.62
C PHE A 283 -22.25 -21.84 11.14
N LYS A 284 -21.32 -21.26 11.91
CA LYS A 284 -21.44 -21.12 13.37
C LYS A 284 -22.49 -20.07 13.75
N ARG A 285 -22.74 -19.09 12.88
CA ARG A 285 -23.63 -17.96 13.14
C ARG A 285 -24.20 -17.35 11.85
N ASP A 286 -25.47 -16.93 11.91
CA ASP A 286 -26.09 -16.15 10.83
C ASP A 286 -25.66 -14.67 10.90
N PHE A 287 -25.16 -14.14 9.78
CA PHE A 287 -24.79 -12.73 9.65
C PHE A 287 -25.73 -12.00 8.69
N ARG A 288 -26.37 -10.94 9.17
CA ARG A 288 -27.25 -10.08 8.34
C ARG A 288 -26.54 -9.50 7.11
N ARG A 289 -25.22 -9.31 7.17
CA ARG A 289 -24.40 -8.79 6.06
C ARG A 289 -24.25 -9.79 4.91
N LEU A 290 -24.54 -11.07 5.13
CA LEU A 290 -24.48 -12.14 4.13
C LEU A 290 -25.87 -12.51 3.58
N LYS A 291 -26.93 -11.75 3.90
CA LYS A 291 -28.30 -12.11 3.54
C LYS A 291 -28.55 -12.30 2.04
N ASP A 292 -27.72 -11.68 1.21
CA ASP A 292 -27.79 -11.72 -0.25
C ASP A 292 -26.68 -12.60 -0.85
N VAL A 293 -25.83 -13.22 -0.02
CA VAL A 293 -24.68 -14.06 -0.40
C VAL A 293 -24.95 -15.50 0.00
N ASP A 294 -25.08 -16.40 -0.97
CA ASP A 294 -25.17 -17.84 -0.69
C ASP A 294 -23.76 -18.46 -0.63
N LEU A 295 -23.17 -18.49 0.56
CA LEU A 295 -21.85 -19.09 0.80
C LEU A 295 -21.79 -20.58 0.38
N LYS A 296 -22.91 -21.30 0.36
CA LYS A 296 -22.95 -22.71 -0.08
C LYS A 296 -22.85 -22.87 -1.60
N SER A 297 -23.06 -21.79 -2.34
CA SER A 297 -22.93 -21.78 -3.81
C SER A 297 -21.49 -21.61 -4.29
N TYR A 298 -20.56 -21.35 -3.36
CA TYR A 298 -19.14 -21.21 -3.65
C TYR A 298 -18.40 -22.53 -3.50
N ASP A 299 -17.56 -22.85 -4.47
CA ASP A 299 -16.64 -24.00 -4.45
C ASP A 299 -15.22 -23.49 -4.21
N PHE A 300 -14.89 -23.18 -2.95
CA PHE A 300 -13.59 -22.63 -2.63
C PHE A 300 -12.48 -23.68 -2.63
N ASP A 301 -11.45 -23.44 -3.43
CA ASP A 301 -10.25 -24.28 -3.47
C ASP A 301 -9.00 -23.53 -2.95
N THR A 302 -8.93 -22.23 -3.25
CA THR A 302 -7.80 -21.37 -2.93
C THR A 302 -8.22 -20.23 -2.00
N ILE A 303 -7.38 -19.93 -1.02
CA ILE A 303 -7.49 -18.73 -0.18
C ILE A 303 -6.28 -17.81 -0.39
N PHE A 304 -6.55 -16.51 -0.61
CA PHE A 304 -5.54 -15.45 -0.64
C PHE A 304 -5.66 -14.58 0.63
N MET A 305 -4.53 -14.25 1.24
CA MET A 305 -4.48 -13.44 2.46
C MET A 305 -3.35 -12.42 2.41
N ASP A 306 -3.68 -11.15 2.63
CA ASP A 306 -2.71 -10.05 2.82
C ASP A 306 -3.01 -9.28 4.13
N PRO A 307 -2.75 -9.90 5.30
CA PRO A 307 -3.15 -9.35 6.58
C PRO A 307 -2.33 -8.11 7.00
N PRO A 308 -2.81 -7.33 7.97
CA PRO A 308 -2.02 -6.26 8.57
C PRO A 308 -0.76 -6.82 9.27
N ARG A 309 0.14 -5.92 9.72
CA ARG A 309 1.40 -6.26 10.40
C ARG A 309 1.30 -7.22 11.59
N ALA A 310 0.11 -7.42 12.18
CA ALA A 310 -0.12 -8.37 13.26
C ALA A 310 -0.16 -9.85 12.79
N GLY A 311 -0.25 -10.09 11.48
CA GLY A 311 -0.48 -11.40 10.87
C GLY A 311 -1.92 -11.88 11.06
N LEU A 312 -2.12 -13.19 10.94
CA LEU A 312 -3.42 -13.84 11.12
C LEU A 312 -3.73 -14.07 12.60
N ASP A 313 -5.00 -13.90 12.97
CA ASP A 313 -5.53 -14.44 14.23
C ASP A 313 -5.68 -15.97 14.15
N ASP A 314 -5.90 -16.59 15.32
CA ASP A 314 -5.95 -18.05 15.44
C ASP A 314 -7.09 -18.66 14.62
N ILE A 315 -8.24 -17.98 14.53
CA ILE A 315 -9.44 -18.44 13.82
C ILE A 315 -9.18 -18.44 12.31
N THR A 316 -8.68 -17.32 11.79
CA THR A 316 -8.35 -17.16 10.37
C THR A 316 -7.23 -18.10 9.93
N ARG A 317 -6.24 -18.33 10.81
CA ARG A 317 -5.16 -19.30 10.53
C ARG A 317 -5.66 -20.75 10.54
N ASP A 318 -6.66 -21.08 11.37
CA ASP A 318 -7.29 -22.39 11.35
C ASP A 318 -8.10 -22.61 10.06
N LEU A 319 -8.86 -21.60 9.63
CA LEU A 319 -9.62 -21.61 8.37
C LEU A 319 -8.75 -21.97 7.17
N GLY A 320 -7.55 -21.40 7.08
CA GLY A 320 -6.63 -21.66 5.96
C GLY A 320 -6.34 -23.15 5.75
N LYS A 321 -6.46 -23.99 6.79
CA LYS A 321 -6.20 -25.44 6.72
C LYS A 321 -7.22 -26.21 5.88
N ASP A 322 -8.41 -25.63 5.69
CA ASP A 322 -9.50 -26.28 4.96
C ASP A 322 -9.33 -26.19 3.44
N PHE A 323 -8.61 -25.16 2.97
CA PHE A 323 -8.32 -24.94 1.56
C PHE A 323 -7.27 -25.92 1.03
N ASN A 324 -7.23 -26.13 -0.28
CA ASN A 324 -6.17 -26.92 -0.91
C ASN A 324 -4.93 -26.08 -1.19
N LYS A 325 -5.12 -24.77 -1.40
CA LYS A 325 -4.06 -23.83 -1.68
C LYS A 325 -4.21 -22.55 -0.87
N ILE A 326 -3.08 -22.11 -0.30
CA ILE A 326 -2.98 -20.85 0.43
C ILE A 326 -1.96 -19.97 -0.25
N ILE A 327 -2.33 -18.72 -0.55
CA ILE A 327 -1.41 -17.68 -0.97
C ILE A 327 -1.40 -16.62 0.13
N TYR A 328 -0.24 -16.38 0.73
CA TYR A 328 -0.10 -15.43 1.84
C TYR A 328 0.98 -14.40 1.47
N ILE A 329 0.58 -13.13 1.36
CA ILE A 329 1.48 -11.97 1.28
C ILE A 329 1.60 -11.31 2.66
N SER A 330 2.82 -10.95 3.07
CA SER A 330 3.06 -10.36 4.38
C SER A 330 4.06 -9.22 4.32
N CYS A 331 3.72 -8.10 4.95
CA CYS A 331 4.64 -7.01 5.22
C CYS A 331 5.46 -7.20 6.52
N ASN A 332 5.26 -8.30 7.24
CA ASN A 332 5.96 -8.63 8.48
C ASN A 332 6.40 -10.10 8.52
N PRO A 333 7.67 -10.38 8.15
CA PRO A 333 8.22 -11.73 8.15
C PRO A 333 8.18 -12.43 9.52
N GLU A 334 8.15 -11.70 10.64
CA GLU A 334 8.10 -12.30 11.98
C GLU A 334 6.75 -12.97 12.24
N THR A 335 5.66 -12.28 11.93
CA THR A 335 4.30 -12.82 12.10
C THR A 335 3.99 -13.85 11.03
N LEU A 336 4.54 -13.70 9.82
CA LEU A 336 4.48 -14.75 8.79
C LEU A 336 5.12 -16.04 9.29
N HIS A 337 6.32 -15.98 9.88
CA HIS A 337 7.00 -17.15 10.45
C HIS A 337 6.13 -17.86 11.50
N ARG A 338 5.61 -17.11 12.48
CA ARG A 338 4.65 -17.63 13.47
C ARG A 338 3.46 -18.33 12.81
N ASP A 339 2.85 -17.70 11.81
CA ASP A 339 1.66 -18.25 11.16
C ASP A 339 1.99 -19.52 10.37
N LEU A 340 3.16 -19.56 9.71
CA LEU A 340 3.62 -20.72 8.96
C LEU A 340 3.95 -21.92 9.85
N GLN A 341 4.35 -21.73 11.11
CA GLN A 341 4.52 -22.84 12.06
C GLN A 341 3.24 -23.67 12.24
N GLU A 342 2.07 -23.04 12.12
CA GLU A 342 0.78 -23.74 12.18
C GLU A 342 0.32 -24.22 10.81
N LEU A 343 0.41 -23.39 9.77
CA LEU A 343 -0.07 -23.75 8.43
C LEU A 343 0.73 -24.91 7.81
N THR A 344 2.03 -25.01 8.10
CA THR A 344 2.89 -26.09 7.58
C THR A 344 2.64 -27.47 8.19
N LYS A 345 1.79 -27.54 9.24
CA LYS A 345 1.32 -28.82 9.80
C LYS A 345 0.39 -29.55 8.84
N THR A 346 -0.41 -28.81 8.06
CA THR A 346 -1.36 -29.37 7.08
C THR A 346 -0.94 -29.13 5.64
N HIS A 347 -0.13 -28.09 5.38
CA HIS A 347 0.33 -27.73 4.06
C HIS A 347 1.86 -27.84 3.94
N LYS A 348 2.37 -27.88 2.70
CA LYS A 348 3.78 -27.74 2.34
C LYS A 348 3.99 -26.38 1.68
N ILE A 349 5.10 -25.70 1.98
CA ILE A 349 5.51 -24.50 1.24
C ILE A 349 6.03 -24.96 -0.12
N VAL A 350 5.45 -24.45 -1.21
CA VAL A 350 5.85 -24.80 -2.57
C VAL A 350 6.53 -23.66 -3.32
N ARG A 351 6.31 -22.42 -2.87
CA ARG A 351 6.95 -21.19 -3.37
C ARG A 351 7.14 -20.20 -2.25
N PHE A 352 8.21 -19.43 -2.33
CA PHE A 352 8.56 -18.38 -1.39
C PHE A 352 9.22 -17.23 -2.15
N ALA A 353 8.74 -16.02 -1.93
CA ALA A 353 9.31 -14.80 -2.49
C ALA A 353 9.63 -13.77 -1.42
N LEU A 354 10.63 -12.96 -1.70
CA LEU A 354 10.93 -11.73 -0.97
C LEU A 354 10.78 -10.54 -1.92
N PHE A 355 10.03 -9.53 -1.50
CA PHE A 355 9.79 -8.31 -2.26
C PHE A 355 10.39 -7.11 -1.56
N ASP A 356 11.34 -6.45 -2.21
CA ASP A 356 12.01 -5.27 -1.65
C ASP A 356 11.17 -3.99 -1.84
N GLN A 357 10.00 -3.95 -1.22
CA GLN A 357 9.07 -2.82 -1.30
C GLN A 357 9.68 -1.51 -0.75
N PHE A 358 10.68 -1.63 0.13
CA PHE A 358 11.25 -0.53 0.92
C PHE A 358 12.79 -0.57 0.95
N SER A 359 13.43 -0.23 -0.18
CA SER A 359 14.87 0.02 -0.28
C SER A 359 15.35 0.97 0.82
N TYR A 360 16.59 0.81 1.29
CA TYR A 360 17.20 1.60 2.38
C TYR A 360 16.54 1.46 3.75
N THR A 361 15.55 0.59 3.92
CA THR A 361 14.95 0.29 5.23
C THR A 361 15.20 -1.15 5.65
N ASN A 362 14.94 -1.49 6.92
CA ASN A 362 14.98 -2.88 7.39
C ASN A 362 13.78 -3.72 6.91
N HIS A 363 12.74 -3.10 6.34
CA HIS A 363 11.55 -3.81 5.90
C HIS A 363 11.81 -4.58 4.61
N ILE A 364 11.20 -5.76 4.53
CA ILE A 364 11.08 -6.58 3.34
C ILE A 364 9.72 -7.28 3.42
N GLU A 365 9.02 -7.36 2.30
CA GLU A 365 7.77 -8.12 2.24
C GLU A 365 8.06 -9.54 1.80
N SER A 366 7.18 -10.47 2.13
CA SER A 366 7.34 -11.88 1.84
C SER A 366 6.05 -12.44 1.27
N GLY A 367 6.17 -13.35 0.31
CA GLY A 367 5.05 -14.08 -0.27
C GLY A 367 5.29 -15.57 -0.16
N VAL A 368 4.28 -16.33 0.19
CA VAL A 368 4.37 -17.79 0.23
C VAL A 368 3.15 -18.42 -0.41
N VAL A 369 3.39 -19.50 -1.14
CA VAL A 369 2.34 -20.39 -1.62
C VAL A 369 2.47 -21.71 -0.90
N LEU A 370 1.38 -22.15 -0.30
CA LEU A 370 1.27 -23.44 0.34
C LEU A 370 0.24 -24.32 -0.38
N GLU A 371 0.54 -25.61 -0.47
CA GLU A 371 -0.38 -26.64 -0.98
C GLU A 371 -0.63 -27.67 0.11
N LYS A 372 -1.86 -28.16 0.19
CA LYS A 372 -2.23 -29.22 1.14
C LYS A 372 -1.39 -30.48 0.90
N ARG A 373 -1.04 -31.16 2.00
CA ARG A 373 -0.18 -32.35 1.98
C ARG A 373 -0.86 -33.60 1.46
#